data_AF-B4SGY0-F1
#
_entry.id   AF-B4SGY0-F1
#
_cell.length_a   1.000
_cell.length_b   1.000
_cell.length_c   1.000
_cell.angle_alpha   90.00
_cell.angle_beta   90.00
_cell.angle_gamma   90.00
#
_symmetry.space_group_name_H-M   'P 1'
#
loop_
_entity.id
_entity.type
_entity.pdbx_description
1 polymer ?
#
loop_
_entity_poly.entity_id
_entity_poly.type
_entity_poly.pdbx_seq_one_letter_code
_entity_poly.pdbx_strand_id
1 'polypeptide(L)'
;MESKYSLKNRKSHISCRPEGGGSARICPLPLKIKPQSLDQLFSSINESLGTRYRFGGATPNGFDCSGFVLYLYQKNFRMILPRTASDLAAVGNMVPKKSLRPGDLVFFSNASRSIDHVGIFVGQESFAHAASSGVKLSRLNERYYDSHFAFATRLITTE
;
A
#
# COMPACT_ATOMS: atom_id res chain seq x y z
N MET A 1 -1.06 23.91 1.37
CA MET A 1 0.25 23.22 1.29
C MET A 1 0.19 22.28 0.10
N GLU A 2 0.76 22.68 -1.03
CA GLU A 2 0.99 21.74 -2.14
C GLU A 2 2.02 20.71 -1.67
N SER A 3 1.70 19.43 -1.87
CA SER A 3 2.63 18.33 -1.58
C SER A 3 3.90 18.51 -2.42
N LYS A 4 5.06 18.55 -1.77
CA LYS A 4 6.39 18.55 -2.44
C LYS A 4 6.65 17.29 -3.27
N TYR A 5 5.77 16.30 -3.18
CA TYR A 5 5.74 15.08 -3.97
C TYR A 5 4.70 15.18 -5.10
N SER A 6 4.49 16.38 -5.66
CA SER A 6 3.59 16.61 -6.78
C SER A 6 4.12 15.90 -8.02
N LEU A 7 3.75 14.64 -8.15
CA LEU A 7 3.96 13.82 -9.33
C LEU A 7 2.95 14.29 -10.38
N LYS A 8 3.34 15.30 -11.18
CA LYS A 8 2.62 15.66 -12.40
C LYS A 8 2.51 14.36 -13.22
N ASN A 9 1.29 13.84 -13.42
CA ASN A 9 0.95 12.55 -14.06
C ASN A 9 0.96 11.31 -13.15
N ARG A 10 0.13 11.32 -12.10
CA ARG A 10 -0.18 10.10 -11.31
C ARG A 10 -1.00 9.11 -12.14
N LYS A 11 -0.73 7.81 -11.98
CA LYS A 11 -1.50 6.76 -12.66
C LYS A 11 -2.90 6.66 -12.03
N SER A 12 -3.92 7.05 -12.79
CA SER A 12 -5.34 6.96 -12.42
C SER A 12 -5.97 5.59 -12.70
N HIS A 13 -5.19 4.66 -13.26
CA HIS A 13 -5.61 3.31 -13.57
C HIS A 13 -4.44 2.34 -13.43
N ILE A 14 -4.76 1.07 -13.24
CA ILE A 14 -3.81 -0.05 -13.23
C ILE A 14 -4.40 -1.24 -13.97
N SER A 15 -3.60 -2.28 -14.21
CA SER A 15 -4.11 -3.52 -14.77
C SER A 15 -4.63 -4.43 -13.64
N CYS A 16 -5.80 -5.06 -13.80
CA CYS A 16 -6.26 -6.13 -12.92
C CYS A 16 -6.57 -7.40 -13.71
N ARG A 17 -6.58 -8.54 -13.01
CA ARG A 17 -7.10 -9.79 -13.56
C ARG A 17 -8.60 -9.95 -13.25
N PRO A 18 -9.41 -10.41 -14.22
CA PRO A 18 -10.84 -10.65 -14.00
C PRO A 18 -11.10 -11.85 -13.08
N GLU A 19 -12.33 -11.90 -12.54
CA GLU A 19 -12.86 -13.08 -11.86
C GLU A 19 -13.07 -14.23 -12.86
N GLY A 20 -12.62 -15.45 -12.52
CA GLY A 20 -12.71 -16.62 -13.41
C GLY A 20 -11.52 -16.85 -14.38
N GLY A 21 -10.50 -15.99 -14.37
CA GLY A 21 -9.34 -16.12 -15.28
C GLY A 21 -9.57 -15.39 -16.62
N GLY A 22 -8.48 -14.90 -17.23
CA GLY A 22 -8.53 -14.10 -18.45
C GLY A 22 -7.37 -13.12 -18.56
N SER A 23 -7.31 -12.39 -19.68
CA SER A 23 -6.31 -11.34 -19.91
C SER A 23 -6.50 -10.17 -18.95
N ALA A 24 -5.40 -9.50 -18.63
CA ALA A 24 -5.42 -8.31 -17.78
C ALA A 24 -6.25 -7.19 -18.44
N ARG A 25 -7.03 -6.47 -17.63
CA ARG A 25 -7.88 -5.36 -18.06
C ARG A 25 -7.50 -4.09 -17.31
N ILE A 26 -7.82 -2.94 -17.89
CA ILE A 26 -7.62 -1.65 -17.24
C ILE A 26 -8.71 -1.45 -16.17
N CYS A 27 -8.28 -1.12 -14.96
CA CYS A 27 -9.12 -0.78 -13.81
C CYS A 27 -8.92 0.69 -13.43
N PRO A 28 -9.99 1.50 -13.37
CA PRO A 28 -9.89 2.85 -12.84
C PRO A 28 -9.62 2.84 -11.34
N LEU A 29 -8.97 3.89 -10.84
CA LEU A 29 -8.69 4.11 -9.42
C LEU A 29 -9.46 5.33 -8.88
N PRO A 30 -10.01 5.26 -7.65
CA PRO A 30 -9.97 4.09 -6.76
C PRO A 30 -10.88 2.96 -7.26
N LEU A 31 -10.41 1.72 -7.13
CA LEU A 31 -11.19 0.53 -7.41
C LEU A 31 -12.30 0.40 -6.35
N LYS A 32 -13.54 0.27 -6.80
CA LYS A 32 -14.67 0.00 -5.92
C LYS A 32 -14.64 -1.47 -5.49
N ILE A 33 -14.72 -1.70 -4.18
CA ILE A 33 -14.69 -3.05 -3.58
C ILE A 33 -15.87 -3.23 -2.64
N LYS A 34 -16.26 -4.49 -2.45
CA LYS A 34 -17.25 -4.84 -1.43
C LYS A 34 -16.62 -4.70 -0.02
N PRO A 35 -17.38 -4.35 1.02
CA PRO A 35 -16.87 -4.28 2.39
C PRO A 35 -16.16 -5.56 2.85
N GLN A 36 -16.70 -6.72 2.46
CA GLN A 36 -16.11 -8.03 2.80
C GLN A 36 -14.69 -8.21 2.23
N SER A 37 -14.38 -7.58 1.10
CA SER A 37 -13.04 -7.62 0.51
C SER A 37 -12.03 -6.80 1.33
N LEU A 38 -12.49 -5.78 2.06
CA LEU A 38 -11.65 -5.05 3.01
C LEU A 38 -11.37 -5.90 4.26
N ASP A 39 -12.35 -6.66 4.75
CA ASP A 39 -12.17 -7.60 5.87
C ASP A 39 -11.18 -8.73 5.50
N GLN A 40 -11.24 -9.22 4.25
CA GLN A 40 -10.29 -10.19 3.71
C GLN A 40 -8.86 -9.63 3.62
N LEU A 41 -8.71 -8.35 3.29
CA LEU A 41 -7.41 -7.67 3.33
C LEU A 41 -6.83 -7.69 4.75
N PHE A 42 -7.63 -7.33 5.77
CA PHE A 42 -7.16 -7.35 7.16
C PHE A 42 -6.84 -8.76 7.66
N SER A 43 -7.64 -9.75 7.27
CA SER A 43 -7.34 -11.16 7.55
C SER A 43 -6.01 -11.57 6.95
N SER A 44 -5.76 -11.22 5.67
CA SER A 44 -4.49 -11.49 4.99
C SER A 44 -3.29 -10.75 5.60
N ILE A 45 -3.50 -9.52 6.11
CA ILE A 45 -2.48 -8.78 6.86
C ILE A 45 -2.13 -9.54 8.14
N ASN A 46 -3.14 -9.98 8.89
CA ASN A 46 -2.96 -10.71 10.14
C ASN A 46 -2.21 -12.04 9.91
N GLU A 47 -2.59 -12.80 8.87
CA GLU A 47 -1.88 -14.02 8.44
C GLU A 47 -0.41 -13.77 8.10
N SER A 48 -0.08 -12.57 7.64
CA SER A 48 1.28 -12.22 7.21
C SER A 48 2.16 -11.70 8.35
N LEU A 49 1.60 -11.38 9.52
CA LEU A 49 2.35 -10.84 10.66
C LEU A 49 3.49 -11.80 11.07
N GLY A 50 4.65 -11.24 11.36
CA GLY A 50 5.85 -12.00 11.70
C GLY A 50 6.62 -12.57 10.50
N THR A 51 6.07 -12.53 9.29
CA THR A 51 6.81 -12.96 8.09
C THR A 51 8.10 -12.16 7.95
N ARG A 52 9.23 -12.86 7.73
CA ARG A 52 10.56 -12.22 7.70
C ARG A 52 10.71 -11.23 6.55
N TYR A 53 11.52 -10.20 6.79
CA TYR A 53 11.93 -9.30 5.72
C TYR A 53 12.86 -10.00 4.73
N ARG A 54 12.62 -9.83 3.44
CA ARG A 54 13.52 -10.23 2.36
C ARG A 54 13.52 -9.16 1.29
N PHE A 55 14.67 -8.54 1.04
CA PHE A 55 14.83 -7.58 -0.05
C PHE A 55 14.45 -8.26 -1.38
N GLY A 56 13.57 -7.63 -2.18
CA GLY A 56 13.06 -8.24 -3.40
C GLY A 56 11.92 -9.26 -3.17
N GLY A 57 11.58 -9.58 -1.91
CA GLY A 57 10.57 -10.56 -1.55
C GLY A 57 9.14 -10.08 -1.78
N ALA A 58 8.31 -10.94 -2.38
CA ALA A 58 6.89 -10.67 -2.65
C ALA A 58 6.02 -11.93 -2.42
N THR A 59 6.42 -12.80 -1.48
CA THR A 59 5.75 -14.06 -1.19
C THR A 59 5.70 -14.33 0.32
N PRO A 60 4.83 -15.22 0.82
CA PRO A 60 4.79 -15.57 2.26
C PRO A 60 6.10 -16.14 2.84
N ASN A 61 7.08 -16.52 2.00
CA ASN A 61 8.42 -16.93 2.46
C ASN A 61 9.32 -15.73 2.83
N GLY A 62 8.86 -14.50 2.55
CA GLY A 62 9.54 -13.27 2.90
C GLY A 62 9.11 -12.10 2.00
N PHE A 63 8.94 -10.95 2.63
CA PHE A 63 8.48 -9.71 1.97
C PHE A 63 9.49 -8.58 2.12
N ASP A 64 9.59 -7.71 1.12
CA ASP A 64 9.96 -6.31 1.35
C ASP A 64 8.71 -5.43 1.48
N CYS A 65 8.89 -4.15 1.77
CA CYS A 65 7.78 -3.21 2.01
C CYS A 65 6.79 -3.17 0.84
N SER A 66 7.28 -3.08 -0.38
CA SER A 66 6.47 -2.99 -1.60
C SER A 66 5.94 -4.35 -2.06
N GLY A 67 6.70 -5.42 -1.88
CA GLY A 67 6.28 -6.79 -2.17
C GLY A 67 5.19 -7.29 -1.23
N PHE A 68 5.17 -6.83 0.02
CA PHE A 68 4.07 -7.04 0.96
C PHE A 68 2.75 -6.44 0.41
N VAL A 69 2.79 -5.17 0.00
CA VAL A 69 1.63 -4.49 -0.59
C VAL A 69 1.18 -5.18 -1.88
N LEU A 70 2.12 -5.46 -2.79
CA LEU A 70 1.84 -6.12 -4.06
C LEU A 70 1.13 -7.46 -3.85
N TYR A 71 1.68 -8.30 -2.98
CA TYR A 71 1.12 -9.63 -2.68
C TYR A 71 -0.32 -9.53 -2.16
N LEU A 72 -0.56 -8.65 -1.18
CA LEU A 72 -1.88 -8.51 -0.57
C LEU A 72 -2.91 -7.93 -1.53
N TYR A 73 -2.57 -6.91 -2.31
CA TYR A 73 -3.50 -6.31 -3.27
C TYR A 73 -3.75 -7.22 -4.47
N GLN A 74 -2.76 -8.01 -4.89
CA GLN A 74 -2.97 -9.04 -5.90
C GLN A 74 -3.87 -10.17 -5.37
N LYS A 75 -3.63 -10.65 -4.14
CA LYS A 75 -4.43 -11.73 -3.51
C LYS A 75 -5.89 -11.32 -3.32
N ASN A 76 -6.14 -10.10 -2.81
CA ASN A 76 -7.48 -9.68 -2.40
C ASN A 76 -8.27 -8.95 -3.49
N PHE A 77 -7.58 -8.22 -4.40
CA PHE A 77 -8.24 -7.35 -5.38
C PHE A 77 -7.79 -7.62 -6.82
N ARG A 78 -6.92 -8.61 -7.03
CA ARG A 78 -6.39 -8.99 -8.36
C ARG A 78 -5.67 -7.84 -9.09
N MET A 79 -5.22 -6.84 -8.35
CA MET A 79 -4.53 -5.66 -8.88
C MET A 79 -3.08 -6.00 -9.22
N ILE A 80 -2.63 -5.56 -10.39
CA ILE A 80 -1.24 -5.66 -10.84
C ILE A 80 -0.59 -4.32 -10.55
N LEU A 81 0.12 -4.24 -9.43
CA LEU A 81 0.76 -3.02 -8.98
C LEU A 81 2.23 -2.95 -9.44
N PRO A 82 2.80 -1.74 -9.57
CA PRO A 82 4.24 -1.57 -9.76
C PRO A 82 5.06 -2.19 -8.62
N ARG A 83 6.29 -2.61 -8.93
CA ARG A 83 7.11 -3.39 -7.99
C ARG A 83 7.69 -2.56 -6.86
N THR A 84 8.06 -1.31 -7.09
CA THR A 84 8.83 -0.49 -6.14
C THR A 84 7.93 0.44 -5.34
N ALA A 85 8.36 0.81 -4.12
CA ALA A 85 7.66 1.80 -3.31
C ALA A 85 7.53 3.15 -4.03
N SER A 86 8.58 3.59 -4.74
CA SER A 86 8.57 4.83 -5.54
C SER A 86 7.54 4.82 -6.65
N ASP A 87 7.43 3.71 -7.39
CA ASP A 87 6.45 3.59 -8.47
C ASP A 87 5.02 3.49 -7.92
N LEU A 88 4.82 2.75 -6.83
CA LEU A 88 3.55 2.68 -6.10
C LEU A 88 3.11 4.07 -5.63
N ALA A 89 4.05 4.90 -5.19
CA ALA A 89 3.80 6.24 -4.72
C ALA A 89 3.26 7.18 -5.83
N ALA A 90 3.39 6.79 -7.10
CA ALA A 90 2.82 7.48 -8.26
C ALA A 90 1.43 6.96 -8.68
N VAL A 91 0.88 5.95 -7.99
CA VAL A 91 -0.41 5.34 -8.31
C VAL A 91 -1.52 5.90 -7.43
N GLY A 92 -2.70 6.11 -8.03
CA GLY A 92 -3.91 6.55 -7.33
C GLY A 92 -3.85 8.00 -6.85
N ASN A 93 -4.92 8.41 -6.17
CA ASN A 93 -5.11 9.78 -5.71
C ASN A 93 -4.44 10.01 -4.36
N MET A 94 -3.85 11.19 -4.16
CA MET A 94 -3.28 11.57 -2.88
C MET A 94 -4.38 11.76 -1.84
N VAL A 95 -4.10 11.33 -0.60
CA VAL A 95 -4.99 11.48 0.55
C VAL A 95 -4.29 12.31 1.62
N PRO A 96 -4.93 13.37 2.14
CA PRO A 96 -4.42 14.08 3.33
C PRO A 96 -4.34 13.14 4.54
N LYS A 97 -3.31 13.28 5.39
CA LYS A 97 -3.14 12.47 6.62
C LYS A 97 -4.42 12.40 7.48
N LYS A 98 -5.14 13.52 7.59
CA LYS A 98 -6.42 13.63 8.32
C LYS A 98 -7.62 12.89 7.69
N SER A 99 -7.49 12.44 6.45
CA SER A 99 -8.55 11.79 5.67
C SER A 99 -8.21 10.34 5.33
N LEU A 100 -7.19 9.80 6.01
CA LEU A 100 -6.80 8.40 5.90
C LEU A 100 -7.96 7.48 6.23
N ARG A 101 -8.12 6.46 5.40
CA ARG A 101 -9.08 5.38 5.59
C ARG A 101 -8.35 4.05 5.56
N PRO A 102 -8.83 3.04 6.29
CA PRO A 102 -8.25 1.71 6.22
C PRO A 102 -8.18 1.21 4.77
N GLY A 103 -7.03 0.66 4.38
CA GLY A 103 -6.72 0.30 2.99
C GLY A 103 -6.05 1.40 2.15
N ASP A 104 -5.83 2.60 2.69
CA ASP A 104 -4.94 3.59 2.07
C ASP A 104 -3.48 3.14 2.18
N LEU A 105 -2.68 3.45 1.18
CA LEU A 105 -1.23 3.23 1.23
C LEU A 105 -0.56 4.46 1.84
N VAL A 106 0.28 4.27 2.85
CA VAL A 106 1.09 5.31 3.49
C VAL A 106 2.53 5.18 3.04
N PHE A 107 3.13 6.30 2.65
CA PHE A 107 4.49 6.35 2.11
C PHE A 107 5.39 7.18 3.01
N PHE A 108 6.64 6.74 3.11
CA PHE A 108 7.67 7.40 3.89
C PHE A 108 8.88 7.68 2.98
N SER A 109 9.62 8.73 3.31
CA SER A 109 10.81 9.12 2.58
C SER A 109 12.05 9.13 3.48
N ASN A 110 13.20 8.82 2.89
CA ASN A 110 14.49 8.95 3.56
C ASN A 110 14.94 10.42 3.68
N ALA A 111 16.12 10.62 4.28
CA ALA A 111 16.76 11.93 4.43
C ALA A 111 16.96 12.67 3.09
N SER A 112 17.15 11.93 1.99
CA SER A 112 17.26 12.48 0.62
C SER A 112 15.92 12.81 -0.02
N ARG A 113 14.82 12.69 0.73
CA ARG A 113 13.43 12.93 0.31
C ARG A 113 12.94 12.01 -0.81
N SER A 114 13.60 10.87 -0.99
CA SER A 114 13.15 9.83 -1.91
C SER A 114 12.24 8.86 -1.16
N ILE A 115 11.14 8.45 -1.79
CA ILE A 115 10.27 7.40 -1.24
C ILE A 115 11.05 6.08 -1.21
N ASP A 116 11.15 5.49 -0.03
CA ASP A 116 11.88 4.25 0.19
C ASP A 116 11.06 3.20 0.95
N HIS A 117 9.93 3.61 1.54
CA HIS A 117 9.10 2.72 2.34
C HIS A 117 7.61 2.96 2.14
N VAL A 118 6.83 1.87 2.25
CA VAL A 118 5.38 1.86 2.07
C VAL A 118 4.73 0.90 3.07
N GLY A 119 3.50 1.24 3.50
CA GLY A 119 2.65 0.38 4.31
C GLY A 119 1.17 0.56 3.99
N ILE A 120 0.33 -0.28 4.59
CA ILE A 120 -1.13 -0.26 4.44
C ILE A 120 -1.72 0.28 5.73
N PHE A 121 -2.45 1.39 5.67
CA PHE A 121 -3.14 1.95 6.83
C PHE A 121 -4.27 1.01 7.26
N VAL A 122 -4.33 0.69 8.56
CA VAL A 122 -5.33 -0.24 9.13
C VAL A 122 -6.30 0.47 10.10
N GLY A 123 -6.18 1.79 10.25
CA GLY A 123 -7.01 2.59 11.16
C GLY A 123 -6.31 2.93 12.47
N GLN A 124 -6.90 3.84 13.25
CA GLN A 124 -6.40 4.26 14.58
C GLN A 124 -4.89 4.59 14.58
N GLU A 125 -4.47 5.44 13.63
CA GLU A 125 -3.06 5.82 13.42
C GLU A 125 -2.11 4.65 13.14
N SER A 126 -2.61 3.43 12.93
CA SER A 126 -1.81 2.23 12.76
C SER A 126 -1.72 1.82 11.30
N PHE A 127 -0.58 1.22 10.92
CA PHE A 127 -0.36 0.70 9.58
C PHE A 127 0.45 -0.60 9.62
N ALA A 128 0.15 -1.50 8.68
CA ALA A 128 0.87 -2.74 8.47
C ALA A 128 1.97 -2.56 7.41
N HIS A 129 3.15 -3.10 7.67
CA HIS A 129 4.26 -3.05 6.72
C HIS A 129 5.29 -4.14 6.98
N ALA A 130 6.10 -4.47 5.98
CA ALA A 130 7.31 -5.27 6.17
C ALA A 130 8.47 -4.36 6.61
N ALA A 131 8.80 -4.37 7.91
CA ALA A 131 9.97 -3.72 8.46
C ALA A 131 11.21 -4.61 8.31
N SER A 132 12.41 -4.11 8.59
CA SER A 132 13.62 -4.94 8.68
C SER A 132 13.48 -6.11 9.67
N SER A 133 12.68 -5.95 10.73
CA SER A 133 12.35 -6.99 11.71
C SER A 133 11.24 -7.96 11.26
N GLY A 134 10.72 -7.82 10.03
CA GLY A 134 9.59 -8.57 9.51
C GLY A 134 8.29 -7.77 9.44
N VAL A 135 7.22 -8.44 9.01
CA VAL A 135 5.87 -7.85 8.88
C VAL A 135 5.31 -7.56 10.26
N LYS A 136 4.94 -6.31 10.50
CA LYS A 136 4.40 -5.84 11.78
C LYS A 136 3.40 -4.69 11.61
N LEU A 137 2.72 -4.36 12.71
CA LEU A 137 1.99 -3.12 12.87
C LEU A 137 2.90 -2.08 13.55
N SER A 138 2.83 -0.85 13.07
CA SER A 138 3.45 0.32 13.70
C SER A 138 2.46 1.49 13.70
N ARG A 139 2.71 2.51 14.52
CA ARG A 139 1.89 3.72 14.57
C ARG A 139 2.54 4.87 13.80
N LEU A 140 1.72 5.64 13.10
CA LEU A 140 2.11 6.84 12.36
C LEU A 140 2.63 7.98 13.25
N ASN A 141 2.31 7.94 14.55
CA ASN A 141 2.76 8.90 15.54
C ASN A 141 4.06 8.48 16.26
N GLU A 142 4.60 7.29 15.97
CA GLU A 142 5.94 6.94 16.42
C GLU A 142 6.95 7.90 15.80
N ARG A 143 7.92 8.38 16.59
CA ARG A 143 8.84 9.45 16.21
C ARG A 143 9.46 9.28 14.82
N TYR A 144 9.89 8.06 14.49
CA TYR A 144 10.48 7.75 13.19
C TYR A 144 9.45 7.90 12.06
N TYR A 145 8.27 7.28 12.18
CA TYR A 145 7.26 7.33 11.12
C TYR A 145 6.63 8.71 10.98
N ASP A 146 6.47 9.45 12.08
CA ASP A 146 5.93 10.81 12.02
C ASP A 146 6.89 11.75 11.28
N SER A 147 8.20 11.66 11.54
CA SER A 147 9.20 12.51 10.88
C SER A 147 9.47 12.15 9.42
N HIS A 148 9.21 10.90 9.03
CA HIS A 148 9.46 10.41 7.66
C HIS A 148 8.17 10.29 6.83
N PHE A 149 7.00 10.57 7.39
CA PHE A 149 5.73 10.50 6.65
C PHE A 149 5.75 11.48 5.46
N ALA A 150 5.62 10.95 4.26
CA ALA A 150 5.62 11.73 3.04
C ALA A 150 4.19 12.12 2.64
N PHE A 151 3.36 11.11 2.32
CA PHE A 151 1.96 11.26 1.95
C PHE A 151 1.28 9.89 1.92
N ALA A 152 -0.01 9.87 1.61
CA ALA A 152 -0.77 8.64 1.40
C ALA A 152 -1.51 8.64 0.06
N THR A 153 -1.88 7.46 -0.41
CA THR A 153 -2.65 7.27 -1.65
C THR A 153 -3.82 6.32 -1.44
N ARG A 154 -4.91 6.55 -2.17
CA ARG A 154 -6.08 5.68 -2.18
C ARG A 154 -6.18 4.91 -3.49
N LEU A 155 -6.11 3.59 -3.37
CA LEU A 155 -6.26 2.67 -4.49
C LEU A 155 -7.62 1.96 -4.51
N ILE A 156 -8.25 1.81 -3.34
CA ILE A 156 -9.52 1.11 -3.16
C ILE A 156 -10.49 2.01 -2.40
N THR A 157 -11.79 1.82 -2.65
CA THR A 157 -12.86 2.41 -1.86
C THR A 157 -13.97 1.39 -1.70
N THR A 158 -14.56 1.31 -0.51
CA THR A 158 -15.76 0.52 -0.29
C THR A 158 -16.96 1.20 -0.96
N GLU A 159 -17.83 0.41 -1.56
CA GLU A 159 -19.16 0.85 -2.02
C GLU A 159 -20.13 1.10 -0.85
#